data_AF-A0A1I4X2G9-F1
#
_entry.id   AF-A0A1I4X2G9-F1
#
_cell.length_a   1.000
_cell.length_b   1.000
_cell.length_c   1.000
_cell.angle_alpha   90.00
_cell.angle_beta   90.00
_cell.angle_gamma   90.00
#
_symmetry.space_group_name_H-M   'P 1'
#
loop_
_entity.id
_entity.type
_entity.pdbx_description
1 polymer ?
#
loop_
_entity_poly.entity_id
_entity_poly.type
_entity_poly.pdbx_seq_one_letter_code
_entity_poly.pdbx_strand_id
1 'polypeptide(L)'
;MILKEIQKSFIVASAATFPIFFSSLSTNAADLAALQQLGEQVFWDKISNPPRMACVTCHDPRAGWTGSQSQTNLTQVAITGANPHTIGNRKPPSNAYASFIPPFQEGVVGPPSGVLGGAFWDGRAKGNIPAGSTADPNKIGDEVFTGTTDPDGLKAAYGRLRGPTAVQALGPFVNPVEQNKADRAGVCQHVQKAQYAPLFEQAWTIPITCDDANIDVNYKRIAVAIAAFQDSGKVNSFSSRRDQALADDPDKKFPLNGLTEQE
;
A
#
# COMPACT_ATOMS: atom_id res chain seq x y z
N MET A 1 18.16 -24.48 -89.70
CA MET A 1 18.03 -23.24 -88.89
C MET A 1 17.19 -23.61 -87.67
N ILE A 2 17.51 -23.03 -86.50
CA ILE A 2 16.99 -23.29 -85.13
C ILE A 2 18.03 -24.03 -84.27
N LEU A 3 18.82 -23.21 -83.55
CA LEU A 3 19.75 -23.58 -82.48
C LEU A 3 18.96 -24.01 -81.23
N LYS A 4 19.46 -25.04 -80.52
CA LYS A 4 19.03 -25.44 -79.18
C LYS A 4 19.75 -24.58 -78.14
N GLU A 5 19.02 -23.75 -77.41
CA GLU A 5 19.49 -23.04 -76.22
C GLU A 5 19.50 -23.98 -75.01
N ILE A 6 20.63 -24.04 -74.30
CA ILE A 6 20.82 -24.80 -73.06
C ILE A 6 20.66 -23.82 -71.89
N GLN A 7 19.53 -23.89 -71.17
CA GLN A 7 19.36 -23.14 -69.93
C GLN A 7 20.17 -23.78 -68.78
N LYS A 8 21.15 -23.04 -68.25
CA LYS A 8 21.85 -23.37 -67.01
C LYS A 8 21.05 -22.82 -65.83
N SER A 9 20.56 -23.71 -64.97
CA SER A 9 19.90 -23.32 -63.71
C SER A 9 20.94 -22.93 -62.67
N PHE A 10 20.93 -21.66 -62.25
CA PHE A 10 21.70 -21.16 -61.11
C PHE A 10 20.89 -21.42 -59.82
N ILE A 11 21.44 -22.22 -58.91
CA ILE A 11 20.92 -22.37 -57.55
C ILE A 11 21.51 -21.22 -56.72
N VAL A 12 20.67 -20.27 -56.34
CA VAL A 12 21.00 -19.24 -55.35
C VAL A 12 20.69 -19.80 -53.96
N ALA A 13 21.73 -20.15 -53.20
CA ALA A 13 21.58 -20.50 -51.79
C ALA A 13 21.40 -19.20 -50.97
N SER A 14 20.16 -18.87 -50.61
CA SER A 14 19.88 -17.80 -49.65
C SER A 14 20.28 -18.27 -48.25
N ALA A 15 21.36 -17.71 -47.71
CA ALA A 15 21.68 -17.81 -46.30
C ALA A 15 20.62 -17.04 -45.50
N ALA A 16 19.71 -17.77 -44.85
CA ALA A 16 18.75 -17.19 -43.93
C ALA A 16 19.49 -16.73 -42.67
N THR A 17 19.84 -15.45 -42.59
CA THR A 17 20.31 -14.82 -41.36
C THR A 17 19.12 -14.72 -40.41
N PHE A 18 18.98 -15.68 -39.50
CA PHE A 18 18.05 -15.58 -38.37
C PHE A 18 18.51 -14.40 -37.50
N PRO A 19 17.71 -13.34 -37.34
CA PRO A 19 18.04 -12.28 -36.39
C PRO A 19 18.03 -12.92 -35.00
N ILE A 20 19.19 -12.93 -34.34
CA ILE A 20 19.29 -13.23 -32.91
C ILE A 20 18.61 -12.05 -32.21
N PHE A 21 17.31 -12.20 -31.93
CA PHE A 21 16.62 -11.34 -30.99
C PHE A 21 17.21 -11.63 -29.61
N PHE A 22 18.16 -10.79 -29.20
CA PHE A 22 18.42 -10.61 -27.77
C PHE A 22 17.13 -10.03 -27.18
N SER A 23 16.26 -10.89 -26.65
CA SER A 23 15.29 -10.46 -25.65
C SER A 23 16.11 -9.84 -24.52
N SER A 24 16.12 -8.51 -24.46
CA SER A 24 16.46 -7.82 -23.23
C SER A 24 15.61 -8.46 -22.14
N LEU A 25 16.25 -9.11 -21.17
CA LEU A 25 15.59 -9.46 -19.93
C LEU A 25 14.95 -8.16 -19.44
N SER A 26 13.62 -8.07 -19.50
CA SER A 26 12.91 -7.03 -18.81
C SER A 26 13.33 -7.17 -17.35
N THR A 27 14.05 -6.17 -16.85
CA THR A 27 14.09 -5.95 -15.41
C THR A 27 12.63 -5.97 -14.97
N ASN A 28 12.27 -6.86 -14.04
CA ASN A 28 10.91 -6.91 -13.49
C ASN A 28 10.66 -5.53 -12.87
N ALA A 29 10.02 -4.66 -13.64
CA ALA A 29 9.67 -3.32 -13.20
C ALA A 29 8.74 -3.44 -11.99
N ALA A 30 8.77 -2.43 -11.13
CA ALA A 30 7.88 -2.37 -9.97
C ALA A 30 6.42 -2.65 -10.35
N ASP A 31 5.82 -3.68 -9.76
CA ASP A 31 4.41 -4.03 -9.96
C ASP A 31 3.54 -3.42 -8.85
N LEU A 32 3.14 -2.16 -9.06
CA LEU A 32 2.24 -1.45 -8.14
C LEU A 32 0.89 -2.16 -7.98
N ALA A 33 0.39 -2.84 -9.02
CA ALA A 33 -0.89 -3.54 -8.95
C ALA A 33 -0.78 -4.76 -8.02
N ALA A 34 0.29 -5.56 -8.14
CA ALA A 34 0.59 -6.65 -7.22
C ALA A 34 0.77 -6.15 -5.78
N LEU A 35 1.46 -5.01 -5.58
CA LEU A 35 1.64 -4.41 -4.26
C LEU A 35 0.31 -3.97 -3.64
N GLN A 36 -0.57 -3.33 -4.42
CA GLN A 36 -1.92 -2.95 -3.99
C GLN A 36 -2.77 -4.18 -3.67
N GLN A 37 -2.73 -5.21 -4.50
CA GLN A 37 -3.48 -6.44 -4.27
C GLN A 37 -2.97 -7.19 -3.04
N LEU A 38 -1.65 -7.25 -2.81
CA LEU A 38 -1.07 -7.78 -1.57
C LEU A 38 -1.59 -7.02 -0.35
N GLY A 39 -1.57 -5.69 -0.41
CA GLY A 39 -2.11 -4.83 0.65
C GLY A 39 -3.59 -5.08 0.92
N GLU A 40 -4.39 -5.23 -0.14
CA GLU A 40 -5.82 -5.57 -0.05
C GLU A 40 -6.01 -6.93 0.62
N GLN A 41 -5.29 -7.97 0.20
CA GLN A 41 -5.40 -9.30 0.82
C GLN A 41 -5.08 -9.24 2.33
N VAL A 42 -3.98 -8.57 2.70
CA VAL A 42 -3.58 -8.39 4.10
C VAL A 42 -4.62 -7.58 4.89
N PHE A 43 -5.24 -6.55 4.28
CA PHE A 43 -6.23 -5.69 4.95
C PHE A 43 -7.52 -6.44 5.33
N TRP A 44 -7.85 -7.52 4.62
CA TRP A 44 -8.99 -8.40 4.90
C TRP A 44 -8.63 -9.66 5.70
N ASP A 45 -7.35 -10.00 5.80
CA ASP A 45 -6.90 -11.21 6.49
C ASP A 45 -6.99 -11.07 8.02
N LYS A 46 -7.54 -12.09 8.67
CA LYS A 46 -7.72 -12.15 10.13
C LYS A 46 -6.44 -12.60 10.82
N ILE A 47 -5.40 -11.78 10.68
CA ILE A 47 -4.05 -12.02 11.24
C ILE A 47 -4.06 -11.97 12.77
N SER A 48 -5.08 -11.36 13.38
CA SER A 48 -5.22 -11.16 14.82
C SER A 48 -5.10 -12.44 15.66
N ASN A 49 -4.95 -12.29 16.98
CA ASN A 49 -5.04 -13.39 17.93
C ASN A 49 -6.04 -13.07 19.06
N PRO A 50 -7.15 -13.83 19.20
CA PRO A 50 -7.60 -14.93 18.33
C PRO A 50 -7.89 -14.45 16.89
N PRO A 51 -7.90 -15.35 15.87
CA PRO A 51 -8.02 -15.00 14.45
C PRO A 51 -9.47 -14.62 14.06
N ARG A 52 -9.93 -13.47 14.55
CA ARG A 52 -11.30 -12.97 14.38
C ARG A 52 -11.39 -11.54 13.84
N MET A 53 -10.30 -10.81 13.82
CA MET A 53 -10.23 -9.39 13.47
C MET A 53 -9.19 -9.17 12.36
N ALA A 54 -9.54 -8.31 11.41
CA ALA A 54 -8.69 -7.80 10.34
C ALA A 54 -8.76 -6.26 10.32
N CYS A 55 -7.99 -5.58 9.48
CA CYS A 55 -8.05 -4.13 9.34
C CYS A 55 -9.49 -3.66 8.98
N VAL A 56 -10.13 -4.38 8.05
CA VAL A 56 -11.51 -4.10 7.61
C VAL A 56 -12.57 -4.27 8.72
N THR A 57 -12.25 -4.96 9.82
CA THR A 57 -13.17 -5.08 10.98
C THR A 57 -13.40 -3.72 11.64
N CYS A 58 -12.36 -2.87 11.67
CA CYS A 58 -12.41 -1.53 12.26
C CYS A 58 -12.59 -0.42 11.21
N HIS A 59 -12.26 -0.71 9.95
CA HIS A 59 -12.31 0.21 8.82
C HIS A 59 -13.18 -0.35 7.69
N ASP A 60 -14.50 -0.32 7.89
CA ASP A 60 -15.47 -0.95 6.99
C ASP A 60 -15.79 -0.01 5.79
N PRO A 61 -15.60 -0.45 4.54
CA PRO A 61 -15.88 0.38 3.36
C PRO A 61 -17.34 0.88 3.30
N ARG A 62 -18.29 0.13 3.86
CA ARG A 62 -19.72 0.51 3.89
C ARG A 62 -20.01 1.68 4.82
N ALA A 63 -19.10 1.99 5.72
CA ALA A 63 -19.18 3.11 6.64
C ALA A 63 -18.12 4.17 6.32
N GLY A 64 -17.70 4.31 5.05
CA GLY A 64 -16.66 5.26 4.66
C GLY A 64 -15.31 4.92 5.28
N TRP A 65 -15.00 3.62 5.40
CA TRP A 65 -13.75 3.09 5.94
C TRP A 65 -13.45 3.46 7.41
N THR A 66 -14.50 3.65 8.22
CA THR A 66 -14.43 3.76 9.69
C THR A 66 -15.27 2.65 10.35
N GLY A 67 -15.43 2.70 11.67
CA GLY A 67 -16.18 1.70 12.43
C GLY A 67 -17.67 1.72 12.07
N SER A 68 -18.19 0.61 11.53
CA SER A 68 -19.58 0.49 11.05
C SER A 68 -20.61 0.19 12.14
N GLN A 69 -20.18 -0.10 13.37
CA GLN A 69 -21.09 -0.49 14.45
C GLN A 69 -21.71 0.73 15.15
N SER A 70 -22.96 1.05 14.82
CA SER A 70 -23.68 2.21 15.38
C SER A 70 -23.77 2.21 16.91
N GLN A 71 -24.04 1.06 17.53
CA GLN A 71 -24.13 0.99 18.99
C GLN A 71 -22.78 1.27 19.65
N THR A 72 -21.70 0.67 19.13
CA THR A 72 -20.34 0.97 19.58
C THR A 72 -20.02 2.45 19.40
N ASN A 73 -20.36 3.04 18.26
CA ASN A 73 -20.15 4.47 18.00
C ASN A 73 -20.92 5.38 18.97
N LEU A 74 -22.12 4.99 19.41
CA LEU A 74 -22.97 5.78 20.30
C LEU A 74 -22.54 5.71 21.77
N THR A 75 -22.02 4.57 22.23
CA THR A 75 -21.73 4.36 23.66
C THR A 75 -20.24 4.20 23.96
N GLN A 76 -19.60 3.22 23.35
CA GLN A 76 -18.25 2.77 23.68
C GLN A 76 -17.17 3.57 22.97
N VAL A 77 -17.49 4.15 21.80
CA VAL A 77 -16.65 4.94 20.89
C VAL A 77 -15.50 4.15 20.25
N ALA A 78 -14.72 3.41 21.04
CA ALA A 78 -13.65 2.53 20.56
C ALA A 78 -14.17 1.13 20.26
N ILE A 79 -13.54 0.42 19.32
CA ILE A 79 -13.90 -0.96 18.98
C ILE A 79 -13.16 -1.93 19.92
N THR A 80 -13.88 -2.94 20.44
CA THR A 80 -13.30 -4.03 21.24
C THR A 80 -12.27 -4.79 20.41
N GLY A 81 -11.10 -5.04 20.98
CA GLY A 81 -10.00 -5.73 20.32
C GLY A 81 -10.29 -7.20 19.99
N ALA A 82 -9.33 -7.86 19.35
CA ALA A 82 -9.37 -9.29 19.06
C ALA A 82 -9.49 -10.10 20.36
N ASN A 83 -8.72 -9.75 21.39
CA ASN A 83 -8.99 -10.19 22.75
C ASN A 83 -10.30 -9.51 23.23
N PRO A 84 -11.38 -10.28 23.50
CA PRO A 84 -12.68 -9.70 23.84
C PRO A 84 -12.69 -8.94 25.17
N HIS A 85 -11.61 -9.01 25.96
CA HIS A 85 -11.45 -8.30 27.22
C HIS A 85 -10.61 -7.02 27.12
N THR A 86 -10.18 -6.64 25.90
CA THR A 86 -9.38 -5.43 25.68
C THR A 86 -10.09 -4.46 24.74
N ILE A 87 -9.80 -3.18 24.92
CA ILE A 87 -10.39 -2.10 24.12
C ILE A 87 -9.43 -0.91 24.05
N GLY A 88 -9.35 -0.28 22.88
CA GLY A 88 -8.67 1.00 22.71
C GLY A 88 -9.40 2.17 23.37
N ASN A 89 -8.82 3.37 23.28
CA ASN A 89 -9.35 4.60 23.86
C ASN A 89 -9.81 5.63 22.82
N ARG A 90 -9.78 5.29 21.53
CA ARG A 90 -10.13 6.20 20.42
C ARG A 90 -10.95 5.47 19.37
N LYS A 91 -11.85 6.21 18.72
CA LYS A 91 -12.57 5.75 17.54
C LYS A 91 -11.58 5.54 16.38
N PRO A 92 -11.69 4.45 15.60
CA PRO A 92 -10.92 4.33 14.36
C PRO A 92 -11.28 5.48 13.39
N PRO A 93 -10.31 6.31 12.96
CA PRO A 93 -10.60 7.33 11.95
C PRO A 93 -11.01 6.68 10.63
N SER A 94 -11.58 7.46 9.71
CA SER A 94 -11.73 6.97 8.34
C SER A 94 -10.34 6.71 7.75
N ASN A 95 -10.22 5.59 7.05
CA ASN A 95 -9.04 5.26 6.26
C ASN A 95 -9.09 5.88 4.85
N ALA A 96 -10.29 6.31 4.39
CA ALA A 96 -10.42 7.02 3.13
C ALA A 96 -9.64 8.33 3.19
N TYR A 97 -8.89 8.61 2.12
CA TYR A 97 -8.08 9.81 1.94
C TYR A 97 -6.90 9.95 2.92
N ALA A 98 -6.64 8.94 3.77
CA ALA A 98 -5.53 8.98 4.73
C ALA A 98 -4.15 8.97 4.05
N SER A 99 -4.03 8.42 2.84
CA SER A 99 -2.77 8.41 2.08
C SER A 99 -2.30 9.80 1.64
N PHE A 100 -3.18 10.80 1.62
CA PHE A 100 -2.84 12.18 1.31
C PHE A 100 -2.28 12.96 2.50
N ILE A 101 -2.27 12.37 3.71
CA ILE A 101 -1.72 13.01 4.90
C ILE A 101 -0.19 13.16 4.74
N PRO A 102 0.35 14.38 4.80
CA PRO A 102 1.78 14.58 4.65
C PRO A 102 2.54 14.04 5.87
N PRO A 103 3.86 13.81 5.74
CA PRO A 103 4.71 13.54 6.89
C PRO A 103 4.58 14.64 7.96
N PHE A 104 4.74 14.25 9.23
CA PHE A 104 4.57 15.14 10.38
C PHE A 104 5.61 16.25 10.37
N GLN A 105 5.14 17.49 10.41
CA GLN A 105 5.96 18.69 10.35
C GLN A 105 5.70 19.56 11.57
N GLU A 106 6.77 19.96 12.25
CA GLU A 106 6.74 20.96 13.31
C GLU A 106 7.05 22.34 12.71
N GLY A 107 6.47 23.41 13.26
CA GLY A 107 6.79 24.77 12.84
C GLY A 107 6.27 25.14 11.45
N VAL A 108 5.18 24.52 11.00
CA VAL A 108 4.54 24.89 9.73
C VAL A 108 4.07 26.35 9.80
N VAL A 109 4.47 27.13 8.80
CA VAL A 109 4.35 28.59 8.74
C VAL A 109 2.90 29.00 8.46
N GLY A 110 2.28 29.66 9.44
CA GLY A 110 0.96 30.29 9.36
C GLY A 110 0.41 30.53 10.79
N PRO A 111 -0.32 31.62 11.08
CA PRO A 111 -0.91 31.83 12.40
C PRO A 111 -2.11 30.91 12.66
N PRO A 112 -2.19 30.25 13.82
CA PRO A 112 -1.12 30.09 14.81
C PRO A 112 -0.08 29.06 14.34
N SER A 113 1.20 29.30 14.65
CA SER A 113 2.30 28.35 14.40
C SER A 113 1.92 26.98 14.97
N GLY A 114 1.94 25.94 14.13
CA GLY A 114 1.35 24.65 14.46
C GLY A 114 2.14 23.45 13.97
N VAL A 115 1.51 22.29 14.11
CA VAL A 115 1.98 21.01 13.57
C VAL A 115 1.06 20.58 12.44
N LEU A 116 1.58 19.88 11.44
CA LEU A 116 0.83 19.35 10.31
C LEU A 116 1.20 17.89 10.07
N GLY A 117 0.23 17.07 9.66
CA GLY A 117 0.49 15.74 9.14
C GLY A 117 0.70 14.69 10.23
N GLY A 118 1.26 13.55 9.81
CA GLY A 118 1.34 12.35 10.63
C GLY A 118 0.00 11.62 10.75
N ALA A 119 0.05 10.29 10.87
CA ALA A 119 -1.12 9.45 11.02
C ALA A 119 -1.42 9.17 12.51
N PHE A 120 -2.62 8.65 12.77
CA PHE A 120 -3.33 8.67 14.05
C PHE A 120 -3.87 10.05 14.46
N TRP A 121 -4.84 10.06 15.38
CA TRP A 121 -5.42 11.28 15.95
C TRP A 121 -4.42 12.24 16.62
N ASP A 122 -3.25 11.74 17.01
CA ASP A 122 -2.19 12.50 17.67
C ASP A 122 -0.93 12.69 16.79
N GLY A 123 -0.99 12.33 15.50
CA GLY A 123 0.12 12.48 14.56
C GLY A 123 1.37 11.66 14.86
N ARG A 124 1.32 10.70 15.82
CA ARG A 124 2.52 9.98 16.28
C ARG A 124 3.18 9.11 15.20
N ALA A 125 2.43 8.68 14.19
CA ALA A 125 2.98 7.98 13.03
C ALA A 125 3.50 9.04 12.03
N LYS A 126 4.72 9.53 12.28
CA LYS A 126 5.24 10.72 11.60
C LYS A 126 5.45 10.53 10.09
N GLY A 127 5.89 9.35 9.64
CA GLY A 127 6.22 9.12 8.23
C GLY A 127 7.46 9.85 7.71
N ASN A 128 8.15 10.63 8.56
CA ASN A 128 9.41 11.27 8.20
C ASN A 128 10.48 10.18 8.15
N ILE A 129 11.20 10.10 7.04
CA ILE A 129 12.31 9.18 6.82
C ILE A 129 13.60 9.98 7.04
N PRO A 130 14.30 9.86 8.18
CA PRO A 130 15.65 10.36 8.27
C PRO A 130 16.53 9.54 7.33
N ALA A 131 17.35 10.21 6.51
CA ALA A 131 18.36 9.53 5.70
C ALA A 131 19.24 8.63 6.61
N GLY A 132 19.42 7.37 6.23
CA GLY A 132 20.24 6.40 6.98
C GLY A 132 19.60 5.74 8.20
N SER A 133 18.31 5.97 8.49
CA SER A 133 17.62 5.29 9.60
C SER A 133 17.03 3.95 9.16
N THR A 134 17.75 2.86 9.43
CA THR A 134 17.33 1.48 9.10
C THR A 134 16.93 0.65 10.33
N ALA A 135 17.23 1.12 11.55
CA ALA A 135 17.04 0.40 12.80
C ALA A 135 15.84 0.84 13.65
N ASP A 136 15.11 1.90 13.25
CA ASP A 136 13.95 2.34 14.01
C ASP A 136 12.75 1.43 13.68
N PRO A 137 12.20 0.68 14.66
CA PRO A 137 11.05 -0.19 14.44
C PRO A 137 9.77 0.58 14.09
N ASN A 138 9.73 1.90 14.34
CA ASN A 138 8.59 2.77 14.07
C ASN A 138 8.80 3.65 12.82
N LYS A 139 9.76 3.29 11.97
CA LYS A 139 10.01 3.94 10.68
C LYS A 139 10.21 2.91 9.58
N ILE A 140 10.07 3.35 8.33
CA ILE A 140 10.27 2.53 7.14
C ILE A 140 11.30 3.25 6.27
N GLY A 141 12.57 2.86 6.40
CA GLY A 141 13.67 3.45 5.64
C GLY A 141 13.88 2.74 4.30
N ASP A 142 15.08 2.88 3.73
CA ASP A 142 15.44 2.28 2.45
C ASP A 142 15.71 0.76 2.57
N GLU A 143 15.78 0.22 3.80
CA GLU A 143 16.00 -1.21 4.05
C GLU A 143 14.96 -2.11 3.37
N VAL A 144 13.74 -1.62 3.15
CA VAL A 144 12.69 -2.38 2.45
C VAL A 144 13.03 -2.67 0.99
N PHE A 145 13.97 -1.96 0.39
CA PHE A 145 14.42 -2.19 -0.99
C PHE A 145 15.67 -3.09 -1.06
N THR A 146 16.36 -3.32 0.05
CA THR A 146 17.58 -4.13 0.10
C THR A 146 17.31 -5.58 -0.33
N GLY A 147 18.17 -6.13 -1.18
CA GLY A 147 18.10 -7.52 -1.64
C GLY A 147 17.05 -7.78 -2.72
N THR A 148 16.29 -6.77 -3.13
CA THR A 148 15.39 -6.86 -4.28
C THR A 148 16.15 -6.86 -5.61
N THR A 149 15.52 -7.29 -6.69
CA THR A 149 16.16 -7.42 -8.01
C THR A 149 16.49 -6.05 -8.64
N ASP A 150 15.70 -5.02 -8.33
CA ASP A 150 15.90 -3.63 -8.78
C ASP A 150 15.58 -2.64 -7.63
N PRO A 151 16.49 -2.45 -6.66
CA PRO A 151 16.26 -1.59 -5.51
C PRO A 151 15.95 -0.14 -5.88
N ASP A 152 16.64 0.41 -6.89
CA ASP A 152 16.47 1.79 -7.31
C ASP A 152 15.14 2.00 -8.04
N GLY A 153 14.75 1.07 -8.93
CA GLY A 153 13.44 1.08 -9.58
C GLY A 153 12.30 0.94 -8.58
N LEU A 154 12.39 0.01 -7.62
CA LEU A 154 11.39 -0.12 -6.56
C LEU A 154 11.35 1.12 -5.65
N LYS A 155 12.49 1.72 -5.33
CA LYS A 155 12.53 2.97 -4.56
C LYS A 155 11.86 4.12 -5.30
N ALA A 156 12.08 4.23 -6.61
CA ALA A 156 11.41 5.22 -7.44
C ALA A 156 9.89 5.01 -7.47
N ALA A 157 9.43 3.76 -7.55
CA ALA A 157 8.00 3.43 -7.64
C ALA A 157 7.26 3.50 -6.29
N TYR A 158 7.84 2.93 -5.23
CA TYR A 158 7.17 2.76 -3.94
C TYR A 158 7.64 3.74 -2.87
N GLY A 159 8.64 4.58 -3.16
CA GLY A 159 9.26 5.47 -2.17
C GLY A 159 8.26 6.34 -1.41
N ARG A 160 7.23 6.84 -2.10
CA ARG A 160 6.14 7.65 -1.52
C ARG A 160 5.22 6.89 -0.56
N LEU A 161 5.15 5.57 -0.69
CA LEU A 161 4.26 4.71 0.09
C LEU A 161 4.80 4.39 1.50
N ARG A 162 5.99 4.88 1.85
CA ARG A 162 6.61 4.70 3.19
C ARG A 162 6.21 5.79 4.19
N GLY A 163 5.25 6.64 3.82
CA GLY A 163 4.80 7.79 4.61
C GLY A 163 4.02 7.41 5.89
N PRO A 164 3.29 8.37 6.49
CA PRO A 164 2.57 8.20 7.75
C PRO A 164 1.67 6.97 7.79
N THR A 165 0.97 6.71 6.69
CA THR A 165 0.03 5.58 6.54
C THR A 165 0.73 4.22 6.69
N ALA A 166 1.89 4.02 6.07
CA ALA A 166 2.64 2.77 6.24
C ALA A 166 3.22 2.64 7.65
N VAL A 167 3.72 3.74 8.23
CA VAL A 167 4.19 3.73 9.62
C VAL A 167 3.05 3.38 10.59
N GLN A 168 1.85 3.90 10.35
CA GLN A 168 0.66 3.58 11.12
C GLN A 168 0.32 2.09 11.08
N ALA A 169 0.44 1.45 9.91
CA ALA A 169 0.15 0.03 9.72
C ALA A 169 1.08 -0.92 10.50
N LEU A 170 2.24 -0.43 10.99
CA LEU A 170 3.15 -1.22 11.85
C LEU A 170 2.60 -1.46 13.27
N GLY A 171 1.60 -0.70 13.72
CA GLY A 171 1.07 -0.76 15.09
C GLY A 171 -0.01 -1.82 15.33
N PRO A 172 -1.13 -1.78 14.58
CA PRO A 172 -2.34 -2.52 14.92
C PRO A 172 -2.19 -4.03 15.12
N PHE A 173 -1.30 -4.67 14.35
CA PHE A 173 -1.10 -6.12 14.43
C PHE A 173 -0.71 -6.59 15.83
N VAL A 174 0.28 -5.94 16.45
CA VAL A 174 0.87 -6.35 17.72
C VAL A 174 0.29 -5.60 18.93
N ASN A 175 -0.63 -4.67 18.70
CA ASN A 175 -1.26 -3.92 19.78
C ASN A 175 -2.27 -4.82 20.53
N PRO A 176 -2.10 -5.05 21.85
CA PRO A 176 -2.96 -5.97 22.62
C PRO A 176 -4.41 -5.52 22.77
N VAL A 177 -4.69 -4.23 22.54
CA VAL A 177 -6.06 -3.70 22.53
C VAL A 177 -6.69 -3.63 21.14
N GLU A 178 -5.97 -4.06 20.10
CA GLU A 178 -6.42 -4.12 18.70
C GLU A 178 -6.32 -5.56 18.17
N GLN A 179 -5.36 -5.91 17.31
CA GLN A 179 -5.28 -7.25 16.72
C GLN A 179 -4.52 -8.26 17.60
N ASN A 180 -3.76 -7.82 18.60
CA ASN A 180 -3.22 -8.67 19.67
C ASN A 180 -2.35 -9.86 19.18
N LYS A 181 -1.68 -9.75 18.03
CA LYS A 181 -0.65 -10.73 17.64
C LYS A 181 0.52 -10.65 18.61
N ALA A 182 1.14 -11.80 18.91
CA ALA A 182 2.22 -11.88 19.89
C ALA A 182 3.42 -10.98 19.54
N ASP A 183 3.81 -10.98 18.26
CA ASP A 183 4.96 -10.23 17.76
C ASP A 183 4.90 -10.09 16.22
N ARG A 184 5.92 -9.42 15.67
CA ARG A 184 6.09 -9.23 14.22
C ARG A 184 6.40 -10.52 13.48
N ALA A 185 7.09 -11.46 14.13
CA ALA A 185 7.43 -12.74 13.54
C ALA A 185 6.16 -13.52 13.20
N GLY A 186 5.18 -13.54 14.11
CA GLY A 186 3.87 -14.16 13.90
C GLY A 186 3.07 -13.51 12.78
N VAL A 187 3.24 -12.21 12.51
CA VAL A 187 2.62 -11.54 11.35
C VAL A 187 3.32 -11.95 10.06
N CYS A 188 4.66 -11.87 10.02
CA CYS A 188 5.46 -12.28 8.87
C CYS A 188 5.13 -13.73 8.47
N GLN A 189 5.19 -14.66 9.43
CA GLN A 189 4.96 -16.08 9.20
C GLN A 189 3.52 -16.38 8.77
N HIS A 190 2.54 -15.58 9.22
CA HIS A 190 1.16 -15.70 8.75
C HIS A 190 1.08 -15.36 7.27
N VAL A 191 1.62 -14.21 6.87
CA VAL A 191 1.65 -13.77 5.46
C VAL A 191 2.45 -14.74 4.59
N GLN A 192 3.58 -15.26 5.08
CA GLN A 192 4.39 -16.25 4.37
C GLN A 192 3.63 -17.54 4.05
N LYS A 193 2.70 -17.95 4.91
CA LYS A 193 1.89 -19.17 4.74
C LYS A 193 0.55 -18.92 4.03
N ALA A 194 0.20 -17.66 3.77
CA ALA A 194 -1.07 -17.31 3.18
C ALA A 194 -1.13 -17.65 1.68
N GLN A 195 -2.33 -17.90 1.15
CA GLN A 195 -2.52 -18.20 -0.27
C GLN A 195 -2.06 -17.06 -1.19
N TYR A 196 -2.07 -15.82 -0.68
CA TYR A 196 -1.65 -14.63 -1.40
C TYR A 196 -0.14 -14.33 -1.27
N ALA A 197 0.65 -15.17 -0.60
CA ALA A 197 2.11 -15.01 -0.49
C ALA A 197 2.83 -14.79 -1.84
N PRO A 198 2.42 -15.40 -2.97
CA PRO A 198 3.02 -15.11 -4.27
C PRO A 198 2.92 -13.65 -4.73
N LEU A 199 1.92 -12.88 -4.26
CA LEU A 199 1.84 -11.44 -4.54
C LEU A 199 2.98 -10.67 -3.88
N PHE A 200 3.53 -11.18 -2.77
CA PHE A 200 4.71 -10.58 -2.16
C PHE A 200 5.92 -10.65 -3.09
N GLU A 201 6.16 -11.82 -3.69
CA GLU A 201 7.25 -12.01 -4.63
C GLU A 201 7.08 -11.17 -5.89
N GLN A 202 5.85 -11.09 -6.42
CA GLN A 202 5.55 -10.22 -7.56
C GLN A 202 5.80 -8.75 -7.24
N ALA A 203 5.34 -8.28 -6.08
CA ALA A 203 5.46 -6.87 -5.69
C ALA A 203 6.91 -6.46 -5.36
N TRP A 204 7.66 -7.31 -4.67
CA TRP A 204 8.99 -7.01 -4.13
C TRP A 204 10.13 -7.61 -4.93
N THR A 205 9.85 -8.43 -5.95
CA THR A 205 10.83 -9.18 -6.77
C THR A 205 11.69 -10.17 -5.96
N ILE A 206 11.22 -10.56 -4.78
CA ILE A 206 11.83 -11.54 -3.87
C ILE A 206 10.75 -12.25 -3.05
N PRO A 207 10.91 -13.55 -2.75
CA PRO A 207 9.96 -14.27 -1.92
C PRO A 207 10.00 -13.75 -0.47
N ILE A 208 8.87 -13.89 0.23
CA ILE A 208 8.81 -13.59 1.66
C ILE A 208 9.53 -14.67 2.48
N THR A 209 10.51 -14.24 3.27
CA THR A 209 11.23 -15.07 4.24
C THR A 209 11.04 -14.51 5.66
N CYS A 210 10.85 -15.38 6.64
CA CYS A 210 10.59 -14.96 8.04
C CYS A 210 11.60 -15.59 9.00
N ASP A 211 12.87 -15.61 8.60
CA ASP A 211 14.01 -15.85 9.48
C ASP A 211 14.38 -14.57 10.26
N ASP A 212 15.23 -14.71 11.28
CA ASP A 212 15.61 -13.61 12.18
C ASP A 212 16.20 -12.39 11.45
N ALA A 213 16.84 -12.60 10.29
CA ALA A 213 17.41 -11.52 9.50
C ALA A 213 16.35 -10.74 8.69
N ASN A 214 15.23 -11.39 8.36
CA ASN A 214 14.24 -10.87 7.42
C ASN A 214 12.89 -10.47 8.05
N ILE A 215 12.59 -10.88 9.28
CA ILE A 215 11.30 -10.59 9.94
C ILE A 215 10.97 -9.10 9.92
N ASP A 216 11.87 -8.24 10.38
CA ASP A 216 11.59 -6.81 10.51
C ASP A 216 11.43 -6.11 9.16
N VAL A 217 12.27 -6.43 8.17
CA VAL A 217 12.18 -5.83 6.83
C VAL A 217 10.91 -6.30 6.11
N ASN A 218 10.56 -7.59 6.22
CA ASN A 218 9.35 -8.11 5.58
C ASN A 218 8.07 -7.65 6.29
N TYR A 219 8.10 -7.45 7.61
CA TYR A 219 7.03 -6.78 8.35
C TYR A 219 6.80 -5.34 7.85
N LYS A 220 7.88 -4.59 7.60
CA LYS A 220 7.80 -3.25 7.00
C LYS A 220 7.30 -3.26 5.56
N ARG A 221 7.71 -4.24 4.74
CA ARG A 221 7.20 -4.43 3.37
C ARG A 221 5.70 -4.72 3.34
N ILE A 222 5.20 -5.51 4.30
CA ILE A 222 3.76 -5.73 4.49
C ILE A 222 3.04 -4.39 4.77
N ALA A 223 3.60 -3.56 5.66
CA ALA A 223 3.04 -2.25 5.95
C ALA A 223 3.02 -1.29 4.73
N VAL A 224 4.06 -1.32 3.89
CA VAL A 224 4.08 -0.58 2.61
C VAL A 224 3.01 -1.09 1.65
N ALA A 225 2.79 -2.41 1.58
CA ALA A 225 1.72 -2.97 0.75
C ALA A 225 0.33 -2.50 1.23
N ILE A 226 0.08 -2.52 2.54
CA ILE A 226 -1.15 -1.99 3.12
C ILE A 226 -1.33 -0.51 2.75
N ALA A 227 -0.28 0.31 2.86
CA ALA A 227 -0.33 1.71 2.44
C ALA A 227 -0.57 1.89 0.93
N ALA A 228 -0.04 1.01 0.09
CA ALA A 228 -0.32 0.99 -1.35
C ALA A 228 -1.82 0.78 -1.63
N PHE A 229 -2.42 -0.18 -0.93
CA PHE A 229 -3.86 -0.42 -1.00
C PHE A 229 -4.66 0.78 -0.49
N GLN A 230 -4.26 1.37 0.64
CA GLN A 230 -4.87 2.57 1.20
C GLN A 230 -4.75 3.81 0.30
N ASP A 231 -3.75 3.84 -0.59
CA ASP A 231 -3.57 4.88 -1.60
C ASP A 231 -4.38 4.64 -2.88
N SER A 232 -4.91 3.44 -3.08
CA SER A 232 -5.64 3.07 -4.31
C SER A 232 -6.96 3.83 -4.47
N GLY A 233 -7.46 3.87 -5.71
CA GLY A 233 -8.79 4.43 -6.02
C GLY A 233 -9.95 3.68 -5.37
N LYS A 234 -9.75 2.44 -4.87
CA LYS A 234 -10.77 1.72 -4.08
C LYS A 234 -11.03 2.41 -2.75
N VAL A 235 -9.98 2.92 -2.11
CA VAL A 235 -10.06 3.61 -0.80
C VAL A 235 -10.30 5.11 -0.99
N ASN A 236 -9.74 5.69 -2.06
CA ASN A 236 -9.79 7.12 -2.38
C ASN A 236 -10.66 7.37 -3.62
N SER A 237 -11.98 7.21 -3.46
CA SER A 237 -12.88 7.18 -4.61
C SER A 237 -13.17 8.52 -5.29
N PHE A 238 -13.05 9.65 -4.57
CA PHE A 238 -13.45 10.98 -5.05
C PHE A 238 -14.79 10.96 -5.80
N SER A 239 -15.80 10.32 -5.19
CA SER A 239 -17.08 9.99 -5.83
C SER A 239 -18.30 10.61 -5.15
N SER A 240 -18.10 11.53 -4.20
CA SER A 240 -19.20 12.23 -3.54
C SER A 240 -19.99 13.11 -4.52
N ARG A 241 -21.19 13.53 -4.12
CA ARG A 241 -21.98 14.54 -4.88
C ARG A 241 -21.16 15.80 -5.17
N ARG A 242 -20.29 16.19 -4.24
CA ARG A 242 -19.41 17.35 -4.39
C ARG A 242 -18.29 17.12 -5.40
N ASP A 243 -17.70 15.93 -5.41
CA ASP A 243 -16.67 15.59 -6.41
C ASP A 243 -17.27 15.60 -7.82
N GLN A 244 -18.50 15.07 -7.98
CA GLN A 244 -19.24 15.10 -9.24
C GLN A 244 -19.57 16.53 -9.67
N ALA A 245 -20.15 17.33 -8.77
CA ALA A 245 -20.45 18.73 -9.05
C ALA A 245 -19.20 19.54 -9.44
N LEU A 246 -18.06 19.33 -8.77
CA LEU A 246 -16.78 19.97 -9.11
C LEU A 246 -16.23 19.53 -10.47
N ALA A 247 -16.42 18.27 -10.86
CA ALA A 247 -15.99 17.75 -12.15
C ALA A 247 -16.84 18.30 -13.31
N ASP A 248 -18.13 18.50 -13.06
CA ASP A 248 -19.09 19.02 -14.03
C ASP A 248 -19.08 20.56 -14.12
N ASP A 249 -18.47 21.25 -13.14
CA ASP A 249 -18.41 22.71 -13.12
C ASP A 249 -17.29 23.26 -14.04
N PRO A 250 -17.65 24.02 -15.10
CA PRO A 250 -16.69 24.54 -16.05
C PRO A 250 -15.80 25.66 -15.48
N ASP A 251 -16.25 26.42 -14.47
CA ASP A 251 -15.49 27.53 -13.89
C ASP A 251 -14.94 27.23 -12.48
N LYS A 252 -15.41 26.16 -11.86
CA LYS A 252 -15.02 25.65 -10.53
C LYS A 252 -15.20 26.70 -9.43
N LYS A 253 -16.15 27.62 -9.58
CA LYS A 253 -16.48 28.66 -8.59
C LYS A 253 -17.71 28.27 -7.79
N PHE A 254 -17.75 28.71 -6.55
CA PHE A 254 -18.89 28.50 -5.67
C PHE A 254 -19.98 29.57 -5.89
N PRO A 255 -21.27 29.21 -5.71
CA PRO A 255 -21.78 27.87 -5.41
C PRO A 255 -21.76 26.95 -6.63
N LEU A 256 -21.40 25.68 -6.41
CA LEU A 256 -21.40 24.67 -7.47
C LEU A 256 -22.84 24.35 -7.90
N ASN A 257 -23.05 24.08 -9.19
CA ASN A 257 -24.36 23.68 -9.71
C ASN A 257 -24.92 22.46 -8.94
N GLY A 258 -26.13 22.59 -8.37
CA GLY A 258 -26.82 21.49 -7.69
C GLY A 258 -26.44 21.27 -6.22
N LEU A 259 -25.65 22.16 -5.62
CA LEU A 259 -25.39 22.21 -4.17
C LEU A 259 -25.87 23.54 -3.58
N THR A 260 -26.37 23.48 -2.34
CA THR A 260 -26.67 24.69 -1.56
C THR A 260 -25.38 25.30 -0.99
N GLU A 261 -25.42 26.53 -0.47
CA GLU A 261 -24.26 27.12 0.24
C GLU A 261 -23.80 26.30 1.46
N GLN A 262 -24.66 25.45 2.02
CA GLN A 262 -24.35 24.59 3.16
C GLN A 262 -23.79 23.21 2.76
N GLU A 263 -23.84 22.83 1.48
CA GLU A 263 -23.35 21.54 0.93
C GLU A 263 -22.01 21.71 0.17
#